data_AF-A0A7S0LFS0-F1
#
_entry.id   AF-A0A7S0LFS0-F1
#
_cell.length_a   1.000
_cell.length_b   1.000
_cell.length_c   1.000
_cell.angle_alpha   90.00
_cell.angle_beta   90.00
_cell.angle_gamma   90.00
#
_symmetry.space_group_name_H-M   'P 1'
#
loop_
_entity.id
_entity.type
_entity.pdbx_description
1 polymer ?
#
loop_
_entity_poly.entity_id
_entity_poly.type
_entity_poly.pdbx_seq_one_letter_code
_entity_poly.pdbx_strand_id
1 'polypeptide(L)'
;QHSHVSSELAEQFKLDIEKVRAGLDKRTTLMIRNIPNKYTQRMLLGVIENRHAGKFDLFYLPIDFKNRCNVGYAFINFLDVEFVPAFYDEFQAMKWDKFNSDKVCEMSYARIQGKISLLGHFANSSLIHEDETMQPVLFDKNGLREQWVVVARAVLAPQR
;
A
#
# COMPACT_ATOMS: atom_id res chain seq x y z
N GLN A 1 22.72 -16.31 -14.69
CA GLN A 1 22.99 -15.03 -13.99
C GLN A 1 21.71 -14.26 -13.63
N HIS A 2 20.64 -14.31 -14.45
CA HIS A 2 19.33 -13.71 -14.10
C HIS A 2 18.63 -14.30 -12.86
N SER A 3 18.85 -15.58 -12.54
CA SER A 3 18.22 -16.26 -11.39
C SER A 3 18.74 -15.78 -10.02
N HIS A 4 20.02 -15.41 -9.93
CA HIS A 4 20.64 -15.01 -8.66
C HIS A 4 20.25 -13.58 -8.24
N VAL A 5 20.17 -12.67 -9.22
CA VAL A 5 19.71 -11.28 -8.99
C VAL A 5 18.24 -11.26 -8.57
N SER A 6 17.41 -12.14 -9.13
CA SER A 6 16.00 -12.26 -8.76
C SER A 6 15.79 -12.76 -7.33
N SER A 7 16.67 -13.64 -6.82
CA SER A 7 16.58 -14.13 -5.44
C SER A 7 17.07 -13.11 -4.41
N GLU A 8 18.10 -12.32 -4.72
CA GLU A 8 18.58 -11.25 -3.84
C GLU A 8 17.58 -10.11 -3.71
N LEU A 9 16.94 -9.73 -4.83
CA LEU A 9 15.84 -8.75 -4.82
C LEU A 9 14.64 -9.25 -4.02
N ALA A 10 14.30 -10.54 -4.13
CA ALA A 10 13.21 -11.12 -3.36
C ALA A 10 13.48 -11.08 -1.85
N GLU A 11 14.72 -11.37 -1.43
CA GLU A 11 15.11 -11.29 -0.01
C GLU A 11 15.15 -9.83 0.49
N GLN A 12 15.55 -8.86 -0.35
CA GLN A 12 15.56 -7.44 0.05
C GLN A 12 14.18 -6.92 0.45
N PHE A 13 13.13 -7.35 -0.25
CA PHE A 13 11.75 -6.90 0.01
C PHE A 13 10.96 -7.81 0.93
N LYS A 14 11.54 -8.93 1.36
CA LYS A 14 10.91 -9.83 2.31
C LYS A 14 10.59 -9.12 3.61
N LEU A 15 9.35 -9.27 4.07
CA LEU A 15 8.91 -8.79 5.37
C LEU A 15 9.24 -9.86 6.41
N ASP A 16 10.27 -9.60 7.21
CA ASP A 16 10.64 -10.40 8.37
C ASP A 16 10.01 -9.77 9.62
N ILE A 17 8.85 -10.30 10.03
CA ILE A 17 8.06 -9.71 11.10
C ILE A 17 8.76 -9.76 12.46
N GLU A 18 9.66 -10.73 12.67
CA GLU A 18 10.43 -10.82 13.91
C GLU A 18 11.46 -9.70 14.01
N LYS A 19 12.10 -9.32 12.89
CA LYS A 19 12.99 -8.15 12.86
C LYS A 19 12.23 -6.85 13.13
N VAL A 20 10.99 -6.75 12.68
CA VAL A 20 10.12 -5.60 13.00
C VAL A 20 9.82 -5.56 14.50
N ARG A 21 9.36 -6.69 15.06
CA ARG A 21 9.07 -6.82 16.50
C ARG A 21 10.29 -6.53 17.38
N ALA A 22 11.49 -6.87 16.92
CA ALA A 22 12.76 -6.59 17.59
C ALA A 22 13.28 -5.15 17.35
N GLY A 23 12.61 -4.32 16.54
CA GLY A 23 13.03 -2.96 16.21
C GLY A 23 14.24 -2.87 15.28
N LEU A 24 14.62 -3.98 14.63
CA LEU A 24 15.75 -4.09 13.72
C LEU A 24 15.39 -3.67 12.28
N ASP A 25 14.12 -3.74 11.92
CA ASP A 25 13.59 -3.20 10.67
C ASP A 25 12.55 -2.11 10.95
N LYS A 26 12.74 -0.94 10.33
CA LYS A 26 11.95 0.28 10.58
C LYS A 26 11.12 0.72 9.37
N ARG A 27 11.07 -0.11 8.32
CA ARG A 27 10.30 0.17 7.11
C ARG A 27 8.79 0.11 7.41
N THR A 28 8.05 1.10 6.90
CA THR A 28 6.63 1.29 7.21
C THR A 28 5.72 1.08 6.00
N THR A 29 6.27 0.88 4.81
CA THR A 29 5.46 0.72 3.59
C THR A 29 5.39 -0.73 3.16
N LEU A 30 4.19 -1.27 3.08
CA LEU A 30 3.94 -2.63 2.63
C LEU A 30 3.28 -2.67 1.25
N MET A 31 3.59 -3.73 0.51
CA MET A 31 2.85 -4.17 -0.65
C MET A 31 1.96 -5.35 -0.25
N ILE A 32 0.65 -5.18 -0.41
CA ILE A 32 -0.35 -6.23 -0.19
C ILE A 32 -0.60 -6.90 -1.53
N ARG A 33 -0.36 -8.21 -1.65
CA ARG A 33 -0.49 -8.98 -2.89
C ARG A 33 -1.67 -9.94 -2.84
N ASN A 34 -1.92 -10.55 -4.00
CA ASN A 34 -2.93 -11.58 -4.23
C ASN A 34 -4.35 -11.08 -3.92
N ILE A 35 -4.63 -9.81 -4.19
CA ILE A 35 -5.96 -9.23 -4.02
C ILE A 35 -6.88 -9.73 -5.17
N PRO A 36 -8.14 -10.12 -4.90
CA PRO A 36 -9.07 -10.50 -5.95
C PRO A 36 -9.43 -9.28 -6.80
N ASN A 37 -9.39 -9.40 -8.12
CA ASN A 37 -9.48 -8.27 -9.05
C ASN A 37 -10.80 -7.48 -8.97
N LYS A 38 -11.85 -8.09 -8.38
CA LYS A 38 -13.15 -7.45 -8.14
C LYS A 38 -13.20 -6.55 -6.91
N TYR A 39 -12.19 -6.56 -6.04
CA TYR A 39 -12.10 -5.57 -4.97
C TYR A 39 -11.89 -4.18 -5.57
N THR A 40 -12.72 -3.24 -5.14
CA THR A 40 -12.49 -1.82 -5.39
C THR A 40 -11.63 -1.23 -4.28
N GLN A 41 -11.01 -0.07 -4.55
CA GLN A 41 -10.22 0.65 -3.55
C GLN A 41 -11.02 0.92 -2.28
N ARG A 42 -12.28 1.36 -2.42
CA ARG A 42 -13.21 1.58 -1.31
C ARG A 42 -13.51 0.30 -0.52
N MET A 43 -13.71 -0.83 -1.21
CA MET A 43 -14.02 -2.10 -0.53
C MET A 43 -12.84 -2.60 0.30
N LEU A 44 -11.64 -2.57 -0.27
CA LEU A 44 -10.45 -3.04 0.44
C LEU A 44 -10.08 -2.11 1.59
N LEU A 45 -10.13 -0.79 1.36
CA LEU A 45 -9.89 0.20 2.40
C LEU A 45 -10.85 0.04 3.57
N GLY A 46 -12.15 -0.16 3.32
CA GLY A 46 -13.14 -0.37 4.38
C GLY A 46 -12.88 -1.64 5.23
N VAL A 47 -12.30 -2.69 4.65
CA VAL A 47 -11.88 -3.88 5.42
C VAL A 47 -10.71 -3.53 6.35
N ILE A 48 -9.75 -2.75 5.88
CA ILE A 48 -8.57 -2.33 6.64
C ILE A 48 -8.96 -1.35 7.76
N GLU A 49 -9.76 -0.34 7.45
CA GLU A 49 -10.18 0.71 8.39
C GLU A 49 -10.97 0.15 9.59
N ASN A 50 -11.65 -0.98 9.43
CA ASN A 50 -12.41 -1.62 10.50
C ASN A 50 -11.59 -1.91 11.77
N ARG A 51 -10.27 -2.17 11.63
CA ARG A 51 -9.36 -2.44 12.76
C ARG A 51 -8.08 -1.62 12.76
N HIS A 52 -7.81 -0.89 11.66
CA HIS A 52 -6.56 -0.15 11.48
C HIS A 52 -6.76 1.31 11.06
N ALA A 53 -7.97 1.87 11.20
CA ALA A 53 -8.18 3.30 11.02
C ALA A 53 -7.22 4.13 11.89
N GLY A 54 -6.68 5.20 11.31
CA GLY A 54 -5.74 6.10 12.00
C GLY A 54 -4.34 5.53 12.25
N LYS A 55 -3.99 4.37 11.67
CA LYS A 55 -2.64 3.76 11.79
C LYS A 55 -1.77 3.93 10.55
N PHE A 56 -2.34 4.42 9.46
CA PHE A 56 -1.69 4.59 8.17
C PHE A 56 -2.07 5.93 7.54
N ASP A 57 -1.19 6.45 6.69
CA ASP A 57 -1.31 7.80 6.10
C ASP A 57 -1.42 7.80 4.57
N LEU A 58 -1.26 6.64 3.95
CA LEU A 58 -1.41 6.42 2.52
C LEU A 58 -1.91 4.99 2.26
N PHE A 59 -2.93 4.88 1.41
CA PHE A 59 -3.38 3.64 0.81
C PHE A 59 -3.60 3.83 -0.69
N TYR A 60 -3.19 2.86 -1.51
CA TYR A 60 -3.40 2.92 -2.95
C TYR A 60 -3.61 1.53 -3.56
N LEU A 61 -4.73 1.35 -4.25
CA LEU A 61 -5.04 0.15 -5.06
C LEU A 61 -5.05 0.53 -6.55
N PRO A 62 -3.99 0.25 -7.31
CA PRO A 62 -3.97 0.53 -8.75
C PRO A 62 -5.05 -0.24 -9.51
N ILE A 63 -5.69 0.46 -10.44
CA ILE A 63 -6.76 -0.06 -11.31
C ILE A 63 -6.26 -0.13 -12.74
N ASP A 64 -6.51 -1.27 -13.40
CA ASP A 64 -6.39 -1.37 -14.85
C ASP A 64 -7.60 -0.68 -15.49
N PHE A 65 -7.35 0.46 -16.14
CA PHE A 65 -8.38 1.28 -16.76
C PHE A 65 -9.15 0.56 -17.87
N LYS A 66 -8.48 -0.31 -18.61
CA LYS A 66 -9.08 -1.03 -19.74
C LYS A 66 -10.06 -2.09 -19.24
N ASN A 67 -9.67 -2.82 -18.21
CA ASN A 67 -10.43 -3.95 -17.68
C ASN A 67 -11.31 -3.58 -16.48
N ARG A 68 -11.20 -2.34 -15.97
CA ARG A 68 -11.94 -1.81 -14.80
C ARG A 68 -11.82 -2.71 -13.57
N CYS A 69 -10.65 -3.28 -13.34
CA CYS A 69 -10.37 -4.17 -12.22
C CYS A 69 -9.01 -3.84 -11.60
N ASN A 70 -8.79 -4.18 -10.34
CA ASN A 70 -7.46 -3.97 -9.75
C ASN A 70 -6.42 -4.93 -10.36
N VAL A 71 -5.15 -4.56 -10.24
CA VAL A 71 -4.00 -5.32 -10.76
C VAL A 71 -3.48 -6.41 -9.79
N GLY A 72 -4.21 -6.67 -8.70
CA GLY A 72 -3.91 -7.75 -7.75
C GLY A 72 -2.98 -7.37 -6.59
N TYR A 73 -2.57 -6.10 -6.49
CA TYR A 73 -1.79 -5.61 -5.36
C TYR A 73 -2.16 -4.18 -4.96
N ALA A 74 -1.85 -3.80 -3.72
CA ALA A 74 -2.03 -2.47 -3.16
C ALA A 74 -0.79 -2.04 -2.37
N PHE A 75 -0.68 -0.73 -2.10
CA PHE A 75 0.32 -0.16 -1.22
C PHE A 75 -0.33 0.47 0.00
N ILE A 76 0.31 0.31 1.17
CA ILE A 76 -0.08 0.96 2.41
C ILE A 76 1.18 1.49 3.11
N ASN A 77 1.15 2.74 3.59
CA ASN A 77 2.20 3.29 4.44
C ASN A 77 1.67 3.53 5.85
N PHE A 78 2.28 2.88 6.84
CA PHE A 78 1.94 3.08 8.24
C PHE A 78 2.56 4.37 8.80
N LEU A 79 1.87 4.98 9.76
CA LEU A 79 2.35 6.16 10.49
C LEU A 79 3.59 5.83 11.32
N ASP A 80 3.61 4.64 11.90
CA ASP A 80 4.72 4.10 12.68
C ASP A 80 4.88 2.60 12.38
N VAL A 81 6.10 2.11 12.52
CA VAL A 81 6.44 0.70 12.32
C VAL A 81 5.74 -0.21 13.34
N GLU A 82 5.39 0.31 14.53
CA GLU A 82 4.69 -0.46 15.57
C GLU A 82 3.33 -1.02 15.13
N PHE A 83 2.71 -0.43 14.10
CA PHE A 83 1.42 -0.91 13.58
C PHE A 83 1.57 -2.08 12.59
N VAL A 84 2.77 -2.28 12.04
CA VAL A 84 3.03 -3.34 11.05
C VAL A 84 2.77 -4.74 11.60
N PRO A 85 3.23 -5.13 12.81
CA PRO A 85 2.95 -6.46 13.36
C PRO A 85 1.48 -6.80 13.48
N ALA A 86 0.67 -5.89 14.04
CA ALA A 86 -0.76 -6.13 14.23
C ALA A 86 -1.49 -6.28 12.88
N PHE A 87 -1.09 -5.49 11.88
CA PHE A 87 -1.63 -5.63 10.52
C PHE A 87 -1.18 -6.95 9.88
N TYR A 88 0.09 -7.31 10.05
CA TYR A 88 0.64 -8.56 9.52
C TYR A 88 -0.09 -9.78 10.07
N ASP A 89 -0.24 -9.88 11.40
CA ASP A 89 -0.87 -11.02 12.06
C ASP A 89 -2.33 -11.22 11.63
N GLU A 90 -3.01 -10.13 11.27
CA GLU A 90 -4.41 -10.16 10.87
C GLU A 90 -4.59 -10.54 9.38
N PHE A 91 -3.78 -9.96 8.50
CA PHE A 91 -3.98 -10.07 7.06
C PHE A 91 -3.09 -11.11 6.39
N GLN A 92 -1.93 -11.44 6.97
CA GLN A 92 -1.00 -12.38 6.33
C GLN A 92 -1.64 -13.75 6.26
N ALA A 93 -1.55 -14.37 5.07
CA ALA A 93 -2.13 -15.69 4.81
C ALA A 93 -3.66 -15.75 5.00
N MET A 94 -4.34 -14.61 5.08
CA MET A 94 -5.79 -14.54 5.15
C MET A 94 -6.41 -14.85 3.79
N LYS A 95 -7.48 -15.67 3.77
CA LYS A 95 -8.33 -15.83 2.59
C LYS A 95 -9.29 -14.66 2.47
N TRP A 96 -9.46 -14.14 1.26
CA TRP A 96 -10.43 -13.08 1.01
C TRP A 96 -11.85 -13.60 1.13
N ASP A 97 -12.66 -12.92 1.93
CA ASP A 97 -14.01 -13.30 2.31
C ASP A 97 -15.06 -13.03 1.22
N LYS A 98 -14.72 -12.20 0.23
CA LYS A 98 -15.63 -11.83 -0.87
C LYS A 98 -15.25 -12.50 -2.19
N PHE A 99 -16.27 -12.68 -3.02
CA PHE A 99 -16.17 -13.15 -4.41
C PHE A 99 -15.70 -14.60 -4.60
N ASN A 100 -15.81 -15.45 -3.57
CA ASN A 100 -15.37 -16.87 -3.60
C ASN A 100 -13.96 -17.04 -4.19
N SER A 101 -13.05 -16.14 -3.79
CA SER A 101 -11.69 -16.16 -4.28
C SER A 101 -10.82 -17.11 -3.45
N ASP A 102 -10.12 -18.04 -4.11
CA ASP A 102 -9.12 -18.89 -3.46
C ASP A 102 -7.79 -18.18 -3.18
N LYS A 103 -7.64 -16.92 -3.64
CA LYS A 103 -6.44 -16.13 -3.38
C LYS A 103 -6.22 -15.94 -1.88
N VAL A 104 -4.95 -15.95 -1.50
CA VAL A 104 -4.48 -15.80 -0.12
C VAL A 104 -3.61 -14.55 -0.05
N CYS A 105 -3.94 -13.64 0.86
CA CYS A 105 -3.22 -12.39 1.06
C CYS A 105 -1.76 -12.67 1.43
N GLU A 106 -0.86 -11.90 0.81
CA GLU A 106 0.58 -11.99 1.05
C GLU A 106 1.15 -10.59 1.15
N MET A 107 2.01 -10.36 2.15
CA MET A 107 2.66 -9.08 2.36
C MET A 107 4.17 -9.14 2.16
N SER A 108 4.71 -8.06 1.61
CA SER A 108 6.13 -7.76 1.62
C SER A 108 6.35 -6.27 1.81
N TYR A 109 7.61 -5.87 1.99
CA TYR A 109 7.94 -4.46 1.84
C TYR A 109 7.69 -3.98 0.42
N ALA A 110 7.20 -2.75 0.31
CA ALA A 110 7.19 -2.04 -0.96
C ALA A 110 8.62 -1.65 -1.36
N ARG A 111 8.89 -1.61 -2.67
CA ARG A 111 10.19 -1.14 -3.19
C ARG A 111 10.47 0.32 -2.84
N ILE A 112 9.42 1.14 -2.84
CA ILE A 112 9.46 2.55 -2.45
C ILE A 112 8.93 2.64 -1.03
N GLN A 113 9.72 3.22 -0.14
CA GLN A 113 9.39 3.37 1.28
C GLN A 113 9.05 4.83 1.62
N GLY A 114 8.05 5.00 2.48
CA GLY A 114 7.54 6.27 2.99
C GLY A 114 6.49 6.92 2.08
N LYS A 115 5.52 7.60 2.72
CA LYS A 115 4.47 8.39 2.05
C LYS A 115 5.05 9.36 1.02
N ILE A 116 6.03 10.20 1.38
CA ILE A 116 6.57 11.23 0.47
C ILE A 116 7.16 10.63 -0.81
N SER A 117 7.94 9.55 -0.69
CA SER A 117 8.54 8.87 -1.84
C SER A 117 7.47 8.26 -2.76
N LEU A 118 6.42 7.65 -2.17
CA LEU A 118 5.29 7.12 -2.94
C LEU A 118 4.51 8.23 -3.64
N LEU A 119 4.22 9.34 -2.96
CA LEU A 119 3.54 10.49 -3.56
C LEU A 119 4.33 11.02 -4.76
N GLY A 120 5.65 11.19 -4.62
CA GLY A 120 6.52 11.63 -5.72
C GLY A 120 6.51 10.64 -6.89
N HIS A 121 6.47 9.34 -6.62
CA HIS A 121 6.34 8.32 -7.66
C HIS A 121 4.99 8.38 -8.39
N PHE A 122 3.89 8.49 -7.65
CA PHE A 122 2.54 8.54 -8.19
C PHE A 122 2.25 9.83 -8.96
N ALA A 123 2.77 10.96 -8.50
CA ALA A 123 2.58 12.25 -9.15
C ALA A 123 3.22 12.30 -10.54
N ASN A 124 4.31 11.57 -10.75
CA ASN A 124 4.95 11.39 -12.06
C ASN A 124 4.19 10.43 -12.99
N SER A 125 3.16 9.73 -12.50
CA SER A 125 2.42 8.69 -13.22
C SER A 125 1.06 9.17 -13.77
N SER A 126 0.86 10.49 -13.91
CA SER A 126 -0.38 11.13 -14.40
C SER A 126 -1.68 10.86 -13.61
N LEU A 127 -1.61 10.22 -12.43
CA LEU A 127 -2.77 9.90 -11.58
C LEU A 127 -3.58 11.13 -11.10
N ILE A 128 -3.02 12.33 -11.19
CA ILE A 128 -3.69 13.59 -10.81
C ILE A 128 -4.93 13.86 -11.68
N HIS A 129 -4.94 13.38 -12.92
CA HIS A 129 -6.04 13.62 -13.87
C HIS A 129 -7.10 12.51 -13.89
N GLU A 130 -6.89 11.45 -13.12
CA GLU A 130 -7.79 10.31 -13.06
C GLU A 130 -8.93 10.53 -12.05
N ASP A 131 -9.96 9.68 -12.14
CA ASP A 131 -11.10 9.67 -11.23
C ASP A 131 -10.67 9.46 -9.77
N GLU A 132 -11.35 10.10 -8.81
CA GLU A 132 -11.04 10.00 -7.37
C GLU A 132 -10.99 8.56 -6.85
N THR A 133 -11.79 7.65 -7.42
CA THR A 133 -11.81 6.24 -7.05
C THR A 133 -10.54 5.48 -7.43
N MET A 134 -9.73 6.08 -8.32
CA MET A 134 -8.47 5.56 -8.86
C MET A 134 -7.25 6.31 -8.31
N GLN A 135 -7.45 7.34 -7.49
CA GLN A 135 -6.37 8.09 -6.86
C GLN A 135 -5.95 7.44 -5.54
N PRO A 136 -4.70 7.66 -5.08
CA PRO A 136 -4.30 7.30 -3.72
C PRO A 136 -5.20 7.96 -2.66
N VAL A 137 -5.54 7.21 -1.62
CA VAL A 137 -6.23 7.74 -0.43
C VAL A 137 -5.18 8.14 0.61
N LEU A 138 -5.27 9.37 1.08
CA LEU A 138 -4.30 9.97 1.99
C LEU A 138 -4.97 10.37 3.29
N PHE A 139 -4.22 10.27 4.39
CA PHE A 139 -4.63 10.73 5.70
C PHE A 139 -3.50 11.55 6.34
N ASP A 140 -3.87 12.55 7.13
CA ASP A 140 -2.94 13.26 7.99
C ASP A 140 -2.63 12.45 9.26
N LYS A 141 -1.73 12.96 10.09
CA LYS A 141 -1.35 12.33 11.38
C LYS A 141 -2.49 12.22 12.39
N ASN A 142 -3.59 12.95 12.18
CA ASN A 142 -4.78 12.91 13.03
C ASN A 142 -5.86 11.97 12.46
N GLY A 143 -5.58 11.28 11.34
CA GLY A 143 -6.52 10.41 10.64
C GLY A 143 -7.54 11.15 9.78
N LEU A 144 -7.36 12.46 9.53
CA LEU A 144 -8.23 13.23 8.65
C LEU A 144 -7.83 12.99 7.19
N ARG A 145 -8.84 12.76 6.34
CA ARG A 145 -8.62 12.50 4.93
C ARG A 145 -8.09 13.74 4.20
N GLU A 146 -6.99 13.57 3.48
CA GLU A 146 -6.39 14.60 2.63
C GLU A 146 -6.81 14.41 1.17
N GLN A 147 -6.88 15.52 0.43
CA GLN A 147 -7.16 15.50 -1.01
C GLN A 147 -5.88 15.24 -1.80
N TRP A 148 -5.83 14.12 -2.54
CA TRP A 148 -4.69 13.75 -3.39
C TRP A 148 -4.24 14.91 -4.29
N VAL A 149 -5.16 15.60 -4.97
CA VAL A 149 -4.83 16.69 -5.89
C VAL A 149 -4.09 17.84 -5.19
N VAL A 150 -4.46 18.16 -3.95
CA VAL A 150 -3.79 19.22 -3.17
C VAL A 150 -2.39 18.78 -2.78
N VAL A 151 -2.26 17.57 -2.25
CA VAL A 151 -0.97 17.01 -1.80
C VAL A 151 -0.02 16.81 -2.98
N ALA A 152 -0.49 16.24 -4.10
CA ALA A 152 0.32 15.98 -5.28
C ALA A 152 0.86 17.28 -5.89
N ARG A 153 0.06 18.36 -5.93
CA ARG A 153 0.53 19.68 -6.37
C ARG A 153 1.62 20.24 -5.47
N ALA A 154 1.50 20.08 -4.16
CA ALA A 154 2.54 20.51 -3.21
C ALA A 154 3.84 19.70 -3.39
N VAL A 155 3.74 18.39 -3.64
CA VAL A 155 4.90 17.51 -3.88
C VAL A 155 5.61 17.82 -5.21
N LEU A 156 4.86 18.17 -6.25
CA LEU A 156 5.41 18.55 -7.56
C LEU A 156 5.85 20.01 -7.64
N ALA A 157 5.55 20.84 -6.64
CA ALA A 157 5.95 22.23 -6.63
C ALA A 157 7.49 22.33 -6.63
N PRO A 158 8.09 23.26 -7.39
CA PRO A 158 9.53 23.48 -7.33
C PRO A 158 9.96 23.79 -5.89
N GLN A 159 10.82 22.94 -5.33
CA GLN A 159 11.48 23.21 -4.05
C GLN A 159 12.35 24.45 -4.28
N ARG A 160 12.04 25.55 -3.57
CA ARG A 160 12.81 26.80 -3.65
C ARG A 160 14.17 26.66 -2.99
#